data_AF-A0A3S5I5C6-F1
#
_entry.id   AF-A0A3S5I5C6-F1
#
_cell.length_a   1.000
_cell.length_b   1.000
_cell.length_c   1.000
_cell.angle_alpha   90.00
_cell.angle_beta   90.00
_cell.angle_gamma   90.00
#
_symmetry.space_group_name_H-M   'P 1'
#
loop_
_entity.id
_entity.type
_entity.pdbx_description
1 polymer ?
#
loop_
_entity_poly.entity_id
_entity_poly.type
_entity_poly.pdbx_seq_one_letter_code
_entity_poly.pdbx_strand_id
1 'polypeptide(L)'
;MNELLPSNATPLVRAIESEFSRPDKIRSLLLKVLNIKALSESKRQSLAEQWQLTSCSESAFYQADINQLLTVLWDDVLCPAAMLPALAEALKIADWESYLDDRARRRALQDACILQDIRLLLRAIWDPMLCPASLLPWLAWAMSVDEWDETWSETLKRRVIRDAFAVHQYKGTPYALQKALDSLNIATEIKEWWQSEGADTPSDEVMPPGTVKVWALVNQNLDDHQQGLLTPQMLKKIRRVINAVKRGAIHVDLQLGIALSESLAPFGAAQSPLNLIDHEATGLG
;
A
#
# COMPACT_ATOMS: atom_id res chain seq x y z
N MET A 1 -36.05 -1.63 2.81
CA MET A 1 -36.20 -0.17 2.89
C MET A 1 -37.47 0.18 2.14
N ASN A 2 -38.65 -0.12 2.71
CA ASN A 2 -39.95 0.06 2.04
C ASN A 2 -40.62 1.40 2.39
N GLU A 3 -40.03 2.22 3.24
CA GLU A 3 -40.69 3.39 3.84
C GLU A 3 -40.11 4.75 3.39
N LEU A 4 -39.32 4.80 2.31
CA LEU A 4 -38.74 6.05 1.82
C LEU A 4 -39.28 6.50 0.45
N LEU A 5 -40.44 6.02 0.03
CA LEU A 5 -41.12 6.55 -1.16
C LEU A 5 -42.59 6.87 -0.88
N PRO A 6 -43.12 7.97 -1.43
CA PRO A 6 -44.55 8.23 -1.42
C PRO A 6 -45.27 7.05 -2.10
N SER A 7 -46.43 6.67 -1.57
CA SER A 7 -47.30 5.56 -2.04
C SER A 7 -47.68 5.63 -3.53
N ASN A 8 -47.31 6.71 -4.21
CA ASN A 8 -47.76 7.12 -5.53
C ASN A 8 -46.65 6.96 -6.60
N ALA A 9 -45.58 6.22 -6.31
CA ALA A 9 -44.51 5.98 -7.28
C ALA A 9 -45.09 5.34 -8.56
N THR A 10 -44.92 6.05 -9.69
CA THR A 10 -45.43 5.68 -11.01
C THR A 10 -44.93 4.30 -11.45
N PRO A 11 -45.69 3.55 -12.28
CA PRO A 11 -45.30 2.23 -12.77
C PRO A 11 -43.91 2.21 -13.39
N LEU A 12 -43.52 3.30 -14.06
CA LEU A 12 -42.21 3.51 -14.65
C LEU A 12 -41.09 3.60 -13.61
N VAL A 13 -41.33 4.25 -12.45
CA VAL A 13 -40.36 4.32 -11.35
C VAL A 13 -40.17 2.95 -10.71
N ARG A 14 -41.24 2.16 -10.57
CA ARG A 14 -41.16 0.77 -10.10
C ARG A 14 -40.46 -0.15 -11.10
N ALA A 15 -40.68 0.07 -12.40
CA ALA A 15 -40.00 -0.67 -13.46
C ALA A 15 -38.50 -0.32 -13.52
N ILE A 16 -38.16 0.96 -13.44
CA ILE A 16 -36.78 1.44 -13.30
C ILE A 16 -36.15 0.87 -12.02
N GLU A 17 -36.85 0.87 -10.88
CA GLU A 17 -36.34 0.26 -9.64
C GLU A 17 -36.08 -1.25 -9.79
N SER A 18 -36.95 -1.96 -10.53
CA SER A 18 -36.76 -3.39 -10.81
C SER A 18 -35.57 -3.65 -11.75
N GLU A 19 -35.32 -2.79 -12.73
CA GLU A 19 -34.14 -2.87 -13.61
C GLU A 19 -32.85 -2.41 -12.91
N PHE A 20 -32.93 -1.39 -12.05
CA PHE A 20 -31.87 -0.92 -11.16
C PHE A 20 -31.79 -1.73 -9.86
N SER A 21 -32.44 -2.91 -9.82
CA SER A 21 -32.24 -3.88 -8.73
C SER A 21 -30.75 -3.98 -8.48
N ARG A 22 -30.38 -3.66 -7.24
CA ARG A 22 -29.00 -3.46 -6.80
C ARG A 22 -28.11 -4.53 -7.43
N PRO A 23 -26.89 -4.21 -7.87
CA PRO A 23 -25.89 -5.23 -8.18
C PRO A 23 -25.46 -5.98 -6.90
N ASP A 24 -26.43 -6.58 -6.19
CA ASP A 24 -26.28 -7.42 -5.01
C ASP A 24 -25.68 -8.79 -5.40
N LYS A 25 -25.29 -9.00 -6.67
CA LYS A 25 -24.57 -10.20 -7.09
C LYS A 25 -23.29 -10.36 -6.25
N ILE A 26 -22.50 -9.31 -6.08
CA ILE A 26 -21.27 -9.37 -5.26
C ILE A 26 -21.61 -9.51 -3.79
N ARG A 27 -22.56 -8.72 -3.29
CA ARG A 27 -22.98 -8.80 -1.88
C ARG A 27 -23.48 -10.20 -1.53
N SER A 28 -24.32 -10.80 -2.38
CA SER A 28 -24.84 -12.15 -2.18
C SER A 28 -23.75 -13.22 -2.30
N LEU A 29 -22.77 -13.05 -3.18
CA LEU A 29 -21.58 -13.93 -3.24
C LEU A 29 -20.78 -13.85 -1.95
N LEU A 30 -20.46 -12.65 -1.45
CA LEU A 30 -19.70 -12.47 -0.21
C LEU A 30 -20.46 -13.00 1.02
N LEU A 31 -21.78 -12.83 1.07
CA LEU A 31 -22.62 -13.41 2.14
C LEU A 31 -22.68 -14.94 2.06
N LYS A 32 -22.67 -15.52 0.85
CA LYS A 32 -22.57 -16.98 0.67
C LYS A 32 -21.22 -17.50 1.16
N VAL A 33 -20.13 -16.78 0.87
CA VAL A 33 -18.79 -17.10 1.37
C VAL A 33 -18.74 -17.04 2.90
N LEU A 34 -19.32 -16.00 3.50
CA LEU A 34 -19.35 -15.85 4.97
C LEU A 34 -20.10 -16.99 5.67
N ASN A 35 -21.14 -17.54 5.05
CA ASN A 35 -21.96 -18.65 5.55
C ASN A 35 -22.19 -18.62 7.08
N ILE A 36 -22.89 -17.58 7.55
CA ILE A 36 -23.05 -17.27 8.99
C ILE A 36 -23.57 -18.47 9.80
N LYS A 37 -24.43 -19.30 9.19
CA LYS A 37 -25.05 -20.45 9.86
C LYS A 37 -24.07 -21.59 10.16
N ALA A 38 -22.99 -21.71 9.38
CA ALA A 38 -21.98 -22.74 9.58
C ALA A 38 -20.88 -22.30 10.57
N LEU A 39 -20.82 -21.02 10.95
CA LEU A 39 -19.79 -20.49 11.83
C LEU A 39 -20.04 -20.83 13.31
N SER A 40 -18.95 -21.16 14.03
CA SER A 40 -19.00 -21.30 15.48
C SER A 40 -19.45 -20.00 16.15
N GLU A 41 -20.08 -20.11 17.32
CA GLU A 41 -20.53 -18.94 18.08
C GLU A 41 -19.37 -18.01 18.48
N SER A 42 -18.23 -18.58 18.86
CA SER A 42 -17.02 -17.81 19.18
C SER A 42 -16.49 -16.99 18.00
N LYS A 43 -16.48 -17.57 16.78
CA LYS A 43 -16.02 -16.86 15.59
C LYS A 43 -17.00 -15.75 15.18
N ARG A 44 -18.31 -15.98 15.33
CA ARG A 44 -19.33 -14.95 15.11
C ARG A 44 -19.16 -13.77 16.06
N GLN A 45 -18.88 -14.04 17.34
CA GLN A 45 -18.65 -12.99 18.32
C GLN A 45 -17.38 -12.18 18.01
N SER A 46 -16.26 -12.84 17.71
CA SER A 46 -15.01 -12.17 17.31
C SER A 46 -15.18 -11.31 16.06
N LEU A 47 -15.94 -11.80 15.07
CA LEU A 47 -16.21 -11.06 13.83
C LEU A 47 -17.14 -9.87 14.06
N ALA A 48 -18.15 -10.01 14.94
CA ALA A 48 -19.02 -8.92 15.34
C ALA A 48 -18.24 -7.81 16.07
N GLU A 49 -17.30 -8.18 16.95
CA GLU A 49 -16.40 -7.23 17.62
C GLU A 49 -15.49 -6.50 16.62
N GLN A 50 -14.87 -7.24 15.69
CA GLN A 50 -14.01 -6.66 14.64
C GLN A 50 -14.77 -5.66 13.76
N TRP A 51 -16.04 -5.95 13.43
CA TRP A 51 -16.89 -5.09 12.61
C TRP A 51 -17.68 -4.06 13.41
N GLN A 52 -17.50 -4.01 14.74
CA GLN A 52 -18.20 -3.10 15.66
C GLN A 52 -19.74 -3.18 15.51
N LEU A 53 -20.28 -4.39 15.37
CA LEU A 53 -21.72 -4.61 15.23
C LEU A 53 -22.44 -4.44 16.57
N THR A 54 -23.65 -3.89 16.52
CA THR A 54 -24.50 -3.67 17.72
C THR A 54 -25.06 -4.97 18.31
N SER A 55 -25.09 -6.06 17.53
CA SER A 55 -25.54 -7.38 17.97
C SER A 55 -24.90 -8.50 17.15
N CYS A 56 -24.75 -9.69 17.75
CA CYS A 56 -24.31 -10.91 17.06
C CYS A 56 -25.44 -11.62 16.28
N SER A 57 -26.49 -10.89 15.89
CA SER A 57 -27.64 -11.45 15.18
C SER A 57 -27.33 -11.64 13.69
N GLU A 58 -27.96 -12.63 13.03
CA GLU A 58 -27.79 -12.85 11.59
C GLU A 58 -28.15 -11.60 10.77
N SER A 59 -29.20 -10.89 11.17
CA SER A 59 -29.65 -9.65 10.53
C SER A 59 -28.59 -8.54 10.57
N ALA A 60 -27.80 -8.45 11.65
CA ALA A 60 -26.71 -7.47 11.74
C ALA A 60 -25.63 -7.73 10.68
N PHE A 61 -25.22 -8.99 10.49
CA PHE A 61 -24.27 -9.35 9.43
C PHE A 61 -24.83 -9.14 8.03
N TYR A 62 -26.12 -9.40 7.81
CA TYR A 62 -26.79 -9.09 6.55
C TYR A 62 -26.92 -7.59 6.26
N GLN A 63 -26.72 -6.73 7.27
CA GLN A 63 -26.71 -5.26 7.13
C GLN A 63 -25.29 -4.67 7.10
N ALA A 64 -24.25 -5.49 7.29
CA ALA A 64 -22.85 -5.07 7.30
C ALA A 64 -22.44 -4.31 6.02
N ASP A 65 -21.50 -3.38 6.14
CA ASP A 65 -21.00 -2.62 5.00
C ASP A 65 -20.24 -3.54 4.03
N ILE A 66 -20.25 -3.19 2.76
CA ILE A 66 -19.59 -3.98 1.72
C ILE A 66 -18.07 -4.03 1.92
N ASN A 67 -17.47 -2.99 2.49
CA ASN A 67 -16.06 -2.98 2.87
C ASN A 67 -15.74 -4.01 3.96
N GLN A 68 -16.65 -4.21 4.92
CA GLN A 68 -16.54 -5.25 5.93
C GLN A 68 -16.66 -6.64 5.28
N LEU A 69 -17.61 -6.80 4.35
CA LEU A 69 -17.74 -8.06 3.61
C LEU A 69 -16.51 -8.39 2.75
N LEU A 70 -15.80 -7.40 2.21
CA LEU A 70 -14.56 -7.63 1.47
C LEU A 70 -13.44 -8.20 2.36
N THR A 71 -13.44 -7.92 3.68
CA THR A 71 -12.41 -8.48 4.58
C THR A 71 -12.53 -10.00 4.71
N VAL A 72 -13.70 -10.56 4.42
CA VAL A 72 -13.95 -12.02 4.44
C VAL A 72 -13.06 -12.75 3.44
N LEU A 73 -12.74 -12.12 2.29
CA LEU A 73 -11.84 -12.71 1.28
C LEU A 73 -10.42 -12.91 1.80
N TRP A 74 -10.03 -12.16 2.83
CA TRP A 74 -8.68 -12.17 3.40
C TRP A 74 -8.54 -13.09 4.62
N ASP A 75 -9.64 -13.61 5.17
CA ASP A 75 -9.60 -14.56 6.29
C ASP A 75 -9.48 -16.00 5.77
N ASP A 76 -8.41 -16.71 6.17
CA ASP A 76 -8.14 -18.08 5.74
C ASP A 76 -9.18 -19.09 6.22
N VAL A 77 -9.84 -18.81 7.35
CA VAL A 77 -10.87 -19.67 7.93
C VAL A 77 -12.20 -19.50 7.20
N LEU A 78 -12.56 -18.25 6.86
CA LEU A 78 -13.81 -17.94 6.17
C LEU A 78 -13.71 -18.24 4.67
N CYS A 79 -12.54 -18.00 4.08
CA CYS A 79 -12.27 -18.24 2.68
C CYS A 79 -11.06 -19.18 2.50
N PRO A 80 -11.25 -20.50 2.58
CA PRO A 80 -10.17 -21.45 2.30
C PRO A 80 -9.67 -21.34 0.86
N ALA A 81 -8.40 -21.65 0.63
CA ALA A 81 -7.79 -21.60 -0.71
C ALA A 81 -8.56 -22.41 -1.77
N ALA A 82 -9.22 -23.51 -1.37
CA ALA A 82 -10.03 -24.35 -2.24
C ALA A 82 -11.27 -23.64 -2.83
N MET A 83 -11.76 -22.57 -2.20
CA MET A 83 -12.92 -21.82 -2.68
C MET A 83 -12.56 -20.71 -3.68
N LEU A 84 -11.28 -20.30 -3.73
CA LEU A 84 -10.82 -19.20 -4.58
C LEU A 84 -11.10 -19.44 -6.08
N PRO A 85 -10.88 -20.65 -6.66
CA PRO A 85 -11.19 -20.89 -8.07
C PRO A 85 -12.68 -20.78 -8.40
N ALA A 86 -13.56 -21.27 -7.53
CA ALA A 86 -15.01 -21.19 -7.73
C ALA A 86 -15.50 -19.72 -7.70
N LEU A 87 -14.90 -18.88 -6.86
CA LEU A 87 -15.18 -17.45 -6.85
C LEU A 87 -14.63 -16.75 -8.11
N ALA A 88 -13.45 -17.15 -8.57
CA ALA A 88 -12.85 -16.62 -9.80
C ALA A 88 -13.73 -16.89 -11.02
N GLU A 89 -14.29 -18.10 -11.12
CA GLU A 89 -15.24 -18.47 -12.18
C GLU A 89 -16.54 -17.64 -12.09
N ALA A 90 -17.10 -17.48 -10.89
CA ALA A 90 -18.32 -16.68 -10.68
C ALA A 90 -18.15 -15.19 -11.06
N LEU A 91 -16.93 -14.66 -10.87
CA LEU A 91 -16.51 -13.30 -11.22
C LEU A 91 -15.92 -13.19 -12.63
N LYS A 92 -15.77 -14.30 -13.37
CA LYS A 92 -15.20 -14.34 -14.73
C LYS A 92 -13.81 -13.68 -14.82
N ILE A 93 -12.92 -14.00 -13.89
CA ILE A 93 -11.55 -13.48 -13.88
C ILE A 93 -10.74 -14.17 -14.99
N ALA A 94 -10.15 -13.37 -15.89
CA ALA A 94 -9.22 -13.87 -16.89
C ALA A 94 -7.86 -14.21 -16.27
N ASP A 95 -7.14 -15.16 -16.87
CA ASP A 95 -5.77 -15.53 -16.50
C ASP A 95 -5.60 -15.96 -15.04
N TRP A 96 -6.60 -16.62 -14.44
CA TRP A 96 -6.54 -17.08 -13.05
C TRP A 96 -5.31 -17.96 -12.74
N GLU A 97 -4.85 -18.74 -13.71
CA GLU A 97 -3.71 -19.65 -13.58
C GLU A 97 -2.36 -18.93 -13.51
N SER A 98 -2.26 -17.65 -13.94
CA SER A 98 -1.01 -16.89 -13.86
C SER A 98 -0.64 -16.50 -12.43
N TYR A 99 -1.60 -16.53 -11.50
CA TYR A 99 -1.38 -16.18 -10.10
C TYR A 99 -0.88 -17.41 -9.31
N LEU A 100 0.41 -17.41 -8.99
CA LEU A 100 1.05 -18.48 -8.20
C LEU A 100 0.77 -18.34 -6.70
N ASP A 101 0.74 -17.10 -6.19
CA ASP A 101 0.56 -16.81 -4.77
C ASP A 101 -0.93 -16.66 -4.39
N ASP A 102 -1.32 -17.28 -3.27
CA ASP A 102 -2.68 -17.17 -2.73
C ASP A 102 -3.05 -15.72 -2.38
N ARG A 103 -2.06 -14.91 -1.96
CA ARG A 103 -2.25 -13.48 -1.70
C ARG A 103 -2.61 -12.72 -2.97
N ALA A 104 -1.94 -13.02 -4.08
CA ALA A 104 -2.21 -12.40 -5.38
C ALA A 104 -3.59 -12.82 -5.92
N ARG A 105 -3.97 -14.09 -5.72
CA ARG A 105 -5.31 -14.62 -6.06
C ARG A 105 -6.42 -13.90 -5.31
N ARG A 106 -6.29 -13.75 -3.99
CA ARG A 106 -7.25 -12.99 -3.16
C ARG A 106 -7.35 -11.53 -3.58
N ARG A 107 -6.22 -10.95 -3.98
CA ARG A 107 -6.17 -9.59 -4.52
C ARG A 107 -6.95 -9.46 -5.82
N ALA A 108 -6.72 -10.35 -6.78
CA ALA A 108 -7.46 -10.37 -8.04
C ALA A 108 -8.96 -10.55 -7.83
N LEU A 109 -9.37 -11.41 -6.88
CA LEU A 109 -10.79 -11.55 -6.49
C LEU A 109 -11.37 -10.26 -5.92
N GLN A 110 -10.64 -9.59 -5.02
CA GLN A 110 -11.06 -8.30 -4.47
C GLN A 110 -11.21 -7.25 -5.55
N ASP A 111 -10.23 -7.11 -6.44
CA ASP A 111 -10.26 -6.15 -7.54
C ASP A 111 -11.44 -6.43 -8.48
N ALA A 112 -11.70 -7.71 -8.80
CA ALA A 112 -12.86 -8.10 -9.62
C ALA A 112 -14.20 -7.79 -8.94
N CYS A 113 -14.33 -8.01 -7.63
CA CYS A 113 -15.51 -7.60 -6.86
C CYS A 113 -15.73 -6.08 -6.95
N ILE A 114 -14.65 -5.30 -6.84
CA ILE A 114 -14.72 -3.84 -6.86
C ILE A 114 -15.07 -3.32 -8.26
N LEU A 115 -14.46 -3.86 -9.31
CA LEU A 115 -14.70 -3.43 -10.68
C LEU A 115 -16.12 -3.75 -11.19
N GLN A 116 -16.77 -4.78 -10.65
CA GLN A 116 -18.12 -5.19 -11.03
C GLN A 116 -19.24 -4.43 -10.27
N ASP A 117 -18.93 -3.66 -9.23
CA ASP A 117 -19.88 -2.80 -8.52
C ASP A 117 -19.43 -1.34 -8.54
N ILE A 118 -20.18 -0.51 -9.27
CA ILE A 118 -19.88 0.92 -9.43
C ILE A 118 -19.88 1.69 -8.10
N ARG A 119 -20.73 1.32 -7.13
CA ARG A 119 -20.80 2.02 -5.83
C ARG A 119 -19.57 1.68 -5.00
N LEU A 120 -19.13 0.44 -5.07
CA LEU A 120 -17.91 -0.03 -4.41
C LEU A 120 -16.68 0.61 -5.05
N LEU A 121 -16.62 0.65 -6.38
CA LEU A 121 -15.54 1.28 -7.14
C LEU A 121 -15.34 2.75 -6.74
N LEU A 122 -16.40 3.56 -6.72
CA LEU A 122 -16.32 4.98 -6.36
C LEU A 122 -15.74 5.22 -4.96
N ARG A 123 -16.02 4.32 -4.01
CA ARG A 123 -15.45 4.38 -2.66
C ARG A 123 -14.01 3.88 -2.62
N ALA A 124 -13.73 2.79 -3.32
CA ALA A 124 -12.44 2.10 -3.30
C ALA A 124 -11.34 2.86 -4.05
N ILE A 125 -11.67 3.67 -5.05
CA ILE A 125 -10.68 4.40 -5.87
C ILE A 125 -9.77 5.30 -5.02
N TRP A 126 -10.29 5.91 -3.95
CA TRP A 126 -9.52 6.83 -3.10
C TRP A 126 -8.75 6.15 -1.97
N ASP A 127 -8.95 4.83 -1.77
CA ASP A 127 -8.21 4.06 -0.77
C ASP A 127 -7.08 3.27 -1.47
N PRO A 128 -5.80 3.56 -1.17
CA PRO A 128 -4.66 2.85 -1.76
C PRO A 128 -4.67 1.34 -1.48
N MET A 129 -5.40 0.85 -0.47
CA MET A 129 -5.51 -0.56 -0.14
C MET A 129 -6.72 -1.25 -0.79
N LEU A 130 -7.69 -0.51 -1.29
CA LEU A 130 -8.87 -1.07 -1.98
C LEU A 130 -8.85 -0.80 -3.48
N CYS A 131 -8.17 0.25 -3.94
CA CYS A 131 -8.12 0.65 -5.35
C CYS A 131 -7.63 -0.52 -6.23
N PRO A 132 -8.32 -0.87 -7.33
CA PRO A 132 -7.85 -1.93 -8.24
C PRO A 132 -6.45 -1.65 -8.79
N ALA A 133 -5.64 -2.70 -8.98
CA ALA A 133 -4.24 -2.57 -9.38
C ALA A 133 -4.04 -1.75 -10.68
N SER A 134 -4.94 -1.90 -11.65
CA SER A 134 -4.93 -1.16 -12.92
C SER A 134 -5.17 0.34 -12.78
N LEU A 135 -5.78 0.78 -11.67
CA LEU A 135 -6.10 2.18 -11.41
C LEU A 135 -5.08 2.87 -10.48
N LEU A 136 -4.12 2.13 -9.95
CA LEU A 136 -3.08 2.66 -9.07
C LEU A 136 -2.25 3.81 -9.68
N PRO A 137 -1.85 3.78 -10.97
CA PRO A 137 -1.08 4.88 -11.56
C PRO A 137 -1.89 6.20 -11.57
N TRP A 138 -3.20 6.11 -11.77
CA TRP A 138 -4.09 7.28 -11.76
C TRP A 138 -4.28 7.82 -10.35
N LEU A 139 -4.40 6.94 -9.35
CA LEU A 139 -4.44 7.35 -7.95
C LEU A 139 -3.11 7.99 -7.52
N ALA A 140 -1.97 7.44 -7.95
CA ALA A 140 -0.65 8.01 -7.69
C ALA A 140 -0.51 9.41 -8.30
N TRP A 141 -0.97 9.58 -9.54
CA TRP A 141 -1.02 10.89 -10.19
C TRP A 141 -1.92 11.88 -9.43
N ALA A 142 -3.12 11.46 -9.02
CA ALA A 142 -4.04 12.30 -8.25
C ALA A 142 -3.46 12.70 -6.87
N MET A 143 -2.65 11.83 -6.26
CA MET A 143 -1.93 12.09 -5.00
C MET A 143 -0.60 12.83 -5.20
N SER A 144 -0.27 13.26 -6.42
CA SER A 144 0.97 13.99 -6.75
C SER A 144 2.25 13.23 -6.37
N VAL A 145 2.24 11.90 -6.49
CA VAL A 145 3.42 11.06 -6.24
C VAL A 145 4.56 11.47 -7.18
N ASP A 146 5.68 11.90 -6.60
CA ASP A 146 6.81 12.50 -7.33
C ASP A 146 7.57 11.46 -8.21
N GLU A 147 7.78 10.23 -7.72
CA GLU A 147 8.45 9.14 -8.45
C GLU A 147 7.56 7.90 -8.54
N TRP A 148 7.41 7.38 -9.75
CA TRP A 148 6.58 6.22 -10.04
C TRP A 148 7.26 5.31 -11.06
N ASP A 149 7.27 4.01 -10.78
CA ASP A 149 7.72 2.99 -11.72
C ASP A 149 6.65 1.90 -11.90
N GLU A 150 6.37 1.56 -13.14
CA GLU A 150 5.41 0.51 -13.46
C GLU A 150 5.93 -0.89 -13.15
N THR A 151 7.25 -1.07 -13.08
CA THR A 151 7.86 -2.36 -12.73
C THR A 151 7.86 -2.63 -11.23
N TRP A 152 7.41 -1.69 -10.40
CA TRP A 152 7.32 -1.91 -8.96
C TRP A 152 6.26 -2.94 -8.61
N SER A 153 6.55 -3.75 -7.59
CA SER A 153 5.55 -4.64 -6.99
C SER A 153 4.32 -3.84 -6.56
N GLU A 154 3.14 -4.46 -6.67
CA GLU A 154 1.87 -3.82 -6.28
C GLU A 154 1.91 -3.33 -4.83
N THR A 155 2.56 -4.09 -3.94
CA THR A 155 2.70 -3.71 -2.52
C THR A 155 3.51 -2.43 -2.33
N LEU A 156 4.53 -2.22 -3.15
CA LEU A 156 5.37 -1.04 -3.12
C LEU A 156 4.60 0.18 -3.65
N LYS A 157 3.96 0.02 -4.82
CA LYS A 157 3.08 1.03 -5.44
C LYS A 157 2.05 1.58 -4.45
N ARG A 158 1.31 0.69 -3.76
CA ARG A 158 0.29 1.08 -2.77
C ARG A 158 0.89 1.79 -1.56
N ARG A 159 2.06 1.37 -1.11
CA ARG A 159 2.75 1.99 0.03
C ARG A 159 3.18 3.42 -0.29
N VAL A 160 3.77 3.63 -1.46
CA VAL A 160 4.19 4.97 -1.92
C VAL A 160 2.98 5.92 -1.96
N ILE A 161 1.85 5.48 -2.52
CA ILE A 161 0.62 6.29 -2.54
C ILE A 161 0.12 6.60 -1.12
N ARG A 162 0.07 5.59 -0.23
CA ARG A 162 -0.35 5.78 1.16
C ARG A 162 0.52 6.79 1.89
N ASP A 163 1.83 6.71 1.70
CA ASP A 163 2.80 7.54 2.40
C ASP A 163 2.97 8.94 1.77
N ALA A 164 2.49 9.14 0.53
CA ALA A 164 2.58 10.40 -0.22
C ALA A 164 2.06 11.60 0.56
N PHE A 165 0.90 11.47 1.23
CA PHE A 165 0.32 12.56 2.01
C PHE A 165 1.28 13.05 3.11
N ALA A 166 1.88 12.13 3.87
CA ALA A 166 2.83 12.46 4.94
C ALA A 166 4.11 13.07 4.35
N VAL A 167 4.62 12.53 3.25
CA VAL A 167 5.80 13.07 2.57
C VAL A 167 5.56 14.52 2.11
N HIS A 168 4.41 14.81 1.51
CA HIS A 168 4.04 16.15 1.09
C HIS A 168 3.82 17.10 2.27
N GLN A 169 3.19 16.63 3.35
CA GLN A 169 2.94 17.44 4.55
C GLN A 169 4.23 17.96 5.20
N TYR A 170 5.28 17.14 5.22
CA TYR A 170 6.55 17.46 5.87
C TYR A 170 7.68 17.75 4.87
N LYS A 171 7.34 18.04 3.60
CA LYS A 171 8.30 18.23 2.51
C LYS A 171 9.38 19.25 2.88
N GLY A 172 10.64 18.92 2.58
CA GLY A 172 11.80 19.74 2.96
C GLY A 172 12.36 19.51 4.37
N THR A 173 11.81 18.56 5.14
CA THR A 173 12.37 18.10 6.42
C THR A 173 13.12 16.77 6.27
N PRO A 174 14.05 16.44 7.18
CA PRO A 174 14.66 15.11 7.23
C PRO A 174 13.63 13.98 7.36
N TYR A 175 12.53 14.23 8.08
CA TYR A 175 11.43 13.27 8.22
C TYR A 175 10.79 12.90 6.88
N ALA A 176 10.48 13.89 6.04
CA ALA A 176 9.91 13.59 4.71
C ALA A 176 10.89 12.84 3.83
N LEU A 177 12.20 13.14 3.93
CA LEU A 177 13.24 12.45 3.17
C LEU A 177 13.34 10.98 3.58
N GLN A 178 13.40 10.72 4.88
CA GLN A 178 13.39 9.37 5.44
C GLN A 178 12.11 8.64 5.03
N LYS A 179 10.94 9.26 5.21
CA LYS A 179 9.65 8.65 4.88
C LYS A 179 9.51 8.31 3.40
N ALA A 180 10.02 9.15 2.50
CA ALA A 180 10.01 8.90 1.07
C ALA A 180 10.89 7.70 0.69
N LEU A 181 12.08 7.58 1.28
CA LEU A 181 13.00 6.48 1.02
C LEU A 181 12.54 5.16 1.70
N ASP A 182 11.97 5.25 2.90
CA ASP A 182 11.32 4.12 3.59
C ASP A 182 10.13 3.56 2.79
N SER A 183 9.37 4.44 2.11
CA SER A 183 8.27 4.01 1.24
C SER A 183 8.75 3.14 0.08
N LEU A 184 10.03 3.28 -0.28
CA LEU A 184 10.73 2.49 -1.29
C LEU A 184 11.49 1.28 -0.69
N ASN A 185 11.29 0.92 0.59
CA ASN A 185 12.07 -0.12 1.31
C ASN A 185 13.58 0.17 1.38
N ILE A 186 14.01 1.43 1.25
CA ILE A 186 15.41 1.81 1.43
C ILE A 186 15.55 2.27 2.87
N ALA A 187 16.37 1.57 3.66
CA ALA A 187 16.66 2.01 5.02
C ALA A 187 17.61 3.21 4.96
N THR A 188 17.30 4.28 5.68
CA THR A 188 18.11 5.50 5.61
C THR A 188 18.52 6.02 6.96
N GLU A 189 19.78 6.42 7.04
CA GLU A 189 20.29 7.27 8.12
C GLU A 189 20.55 8.66 7.54
N ILE A 190 20.08 9.69 8.24
CA ILE A 190 20.21 11.09 7.81
C ILE A 190 20.92 11.84 8.93
N LYS A 191 22.02 12.52 8.62
CA LYS A 191 22.68 13.46 9.52
C LYS A 191 22.75 14.85 8.89
N GLU A 192 22.38 15.85 9.66
CA GLU A 192 22.55 17.25 9.29
C GLU A 192 23.93 17.76 9.73
N TRP A 193 24.49 18.75 9.02
CA TRP A 193 25.83 19.27 9.29
C TRP A 193 26.10 19.65 10.76
N TRP A 194 25.11 20.22 11.46
CA TRP A 194 25.25 20.62 12.87
C TRP A 194 25.27 19.43 13.83
N GLN A 195 24.82 18.25 13.41
CA GLN A 195 24.90 17.02 14.19
C GLN A 195 26.30 16.39 14.12
N SER A 196 27.09 16.80 13.14
CA SER A 196 28.49 16.41 12.99
C SER A 196 29.45 17.35 13.74
N GLU A 197 28.95 18.39 14.43
CA GLU A 197 29.76 19.29 15.25
C GLU A 197 29.87 18.74 16.69
N GLY A 198 30.81 17.83 16.92
CA GLY A 198 31.18 17.31 18.25
C GLY A 198 32.65 17.54 18.57
N ALA A 199 33.02 17.55 19.86
CA ALA A 199 34.43 17.69 20.28
C ALA A 199 35.31 16.49 19.86
N ASP A 200 34.69 15.35 19.57
CA ASP A 200 35.34 14.08 19.24
C ASP A 200 35.23 13.67 17.75
N THR A 201 34.60 14.49 16.90
CA THR A 201 34.49 14.20 15.46
C THR A 201 35.78 14.60 14.74
N PRO A 202 36.40 13.71 13.94
CA PRO A 202 37.57 14.03 13.12
C PRO A 202 37.28 15.22 12.20
N SER A 203 38.26 16.09 11.98
CA SER A 203 38.12 17.25 11.08
C SER A 203 37.65 16.89 9.66
N ASP A 204 37.92 15.66 9.23
CA ASP A 204 37.59 15.13 7.91
C ASP A 204 36.10 14.75 7.77
N GLU A 205 35.36 14.66 8.89
CA GLU A 205 33.92 14.36 8.92
C GLU A 205 33.04 15.62 9.16
N VAL A 206 33.67 16.79 9.34
CA VAL A 206 32.96 18.06 9.54
C VAL A 206 32.35 18.52 8.22
N MET A 207 31.03 18.66 8.22
CA MET A 207 30.26 19.01 7.02
C MET A 207 30.06 20.53 6.89
N PRO A 208 30.06 21.09 5.67
CA PRO A 208 29.80 22.51 5.49
C PRO A 208 28.35 22.86 5.84
N PRO A 209 28.09 24.07 6.38
CA PRO A 209 26.74 24.51 6.74
C PRO A 209 25.76 24.41 5.57
N GLY A 210 24.56 23.91 5.86
CA GLY A 210 23.52 23.69 4.84
C GLY A 210 23.63 22.36 4.08
N THR A 211 24.44 21.43 4.58
CA THR A 211 24.62 20.09 4.00
C THR A 211 23.91 19.02 4.85
N VAL A 212 23.34 18.03 4.18
CA VAL A 212 22.73 16.85 4.79
C VAL A 212 23.37 15.61 4.18
N LYS A 213 23.84 14.69 5.02
CA LYS A 213 24.42 13.42 4.59
C LYS A 213 23.38 12.33 4.75
N VAL A 214 23.14 11.61 3.67
CA VAL A 214 22.13 10.56 3.58
C VAL A 214 22.82 9.26 3.24
N TRP A 215 22.80 8.32 4.19
CA TRP A 215 23.19 6.94 3.94
C TRP A 215 21.95 6.17 3.50
N ALA A 216 21.90 5.79 2.23
CA ALA A 216 20.85 4.97 1.65
C ALA A 216 21.30 3.51 1.62
N LEU A 217 20.73 2.70 2.50
CA LEU A 217 20.99 1.28 2.64
C LEU A 217 19.97 0.49 1.84
N VAL A 218 20.42 -0.06 0.71
CA VAL A 218 19.57 -0.80 -0.22
C VAL A 218 19.58 -2.27 0.17
N ASN A 219 18.43 -2.76 0.63
CA ASN A 219 18.29 -4.15 1.09
C ASN A 219 17.64 -5.06 0.04
N GLN A 220 16.93 -4.47 -0.93
CA GLN A 220 16.19 -5.16 -1.97
C GLN A 220 16.29 -4.40 -3.28
N ASN A 221 16.26 -5.13 -4.39
CA ASN A 221 16.14 -4.52 -5.71
C ASN A 221 14.75 -3.87 -5.84
N LEU A 222 14.71 -2.62 -6.28
CA LEU A 222 13.45 -1.92 -6.59
C LEU A 222 12.78 -2.45 -7.86
N ASP A 223 13.52 -3.18 -8.69
CA ASP A 223 13.09 -3.63 -10.01
C ASP A 223 13.14 -5.17 -10.10
N ASP A 224 12.17 -5.77 -10.78
CA ASP A 224 12.07 -7.22 -10.99
C ASP A 224 13.22 -7.80 -11.84
N HIS A 225 14.07 -6.94 -12.42
CA HIS A 225 15.08 -7.32 -13.42
C HIS A 225 16.36 -7.98 -12.88
N GLN A 226 16.46 -8.36 -11.59
CA GLN A 226 17.62 -9.07 -11.02
C GLN A 226 19.00 -8.41 -11.31
N GLN A 227 19.03 -7.15 -11.72
CA GLN A 227 20.26 -6.38 -11.86
C GLN A 227 20.66 -5.95 -10.45
N GLY A 228 21.88 -6.26 -10.01
CA GLY A 228 22.28 -6.21 -8.59
C GLY A 228 21.95 -4.92 -7.82
N LEU A 229 22.02 -5.01 -6.49
CA LEU A 229 21.53 -3.99 -5.54
C LEU A 229 22.11 -2.57 -5.72
N LEU A 230 23.29 -2.43 -6.33
CA LEU A 230 23.97 -1.16 -6.54
C LEU A 230 24.14 -0.87 -8.04
N THR A 231 23.07 -0.38 -8.69
CA THR A 231 23.13 0.07 -10.09
C THR A 231 23.15 1.59 -10.22
N PRO A 232 23.77 2.14 -11.29
CA PRO A 232 23.67 3.57 -11.60
C PRO A 232 22.22 4.06 -11.78
N GLN A 233 21.33 3.17 -12.24
CA GLN A 233 19.91 3.48 -12.38
C GLN A 233 19.23 3.66 -11.02
N MET A 234 19.54 2.78 -10.05
CA MET A 234 19.09 2.91 -8.66
C MET A 234 19.52 4.24 -8.05
N LEU A 235 20.80 4.60 -8.20
CA LEU A 235 21.33 5.88 -7.72
C LEU A 235 20.58 7.07 -8.35
N LYS A 236 20.31 7.02 -9.65
CA LYS A 236 19.54 8.05 -10.35
C LYS A 236 18.11 8.16 -9.82
N LYS A 237 17.44 7.03 -9.56
CA LYS A 237 16.10 6.98 -8.97
C LYS A 237 16.11 7.61 -7.57
N ILE A 238 17.00 7.16 -6.69
CA ILE A 238 17.15 7.71 -5.33
C ILE A 238 17.42 9.21 -5.37
N ARG A 239 18.32 9.66 -6.23
CA ARG A 239 18.64 11.09 -6.38
C ARG A 239 17.42 11.91 -6.80
N ARG A 240 16.55 11.39 -7.67
CA ARG A 240 15.32 12.08 -8.04
C ARG A 240 14.33 12.17 -6.88
N VAL A 241 14.14 11.10 -6.13
CA VAL A 241 13.29 11.10 -4.91
C VAL A 241 13.80 12.15 -3.93
N ILE A 242 15.11 12.15 -3.65
CA ILE A 242 15.75 13.11 -2.76
C ILE A 242 15.57 14.54 -3.29
N ASN A 243 15.81 14.79 -4.57
CA ASN A 243 15.66 16.11 -5.16
C ASN A 243 14.21 16.60 -5.16
N ALA A 244 13.25 15.69 -5.33
CA ALA A 244 11.85 16.04 -5.29
C ALA A 244 11.42 16.48 -3.88
N VAL A 245 11.95 15.85 -2.82
CA VAL A 245 11.56 16.10 -1.43
C VAL A 245 12.40 17.19 -0.74
N LYS A 246 13.68 17.33 -1.11
CA LYS A 246 14.61 18.26 -0.45
C LYS A 246 14.21 19.72 -0.67
N ARG A 247 14.62 20.59 0.26
CA ARG A 247 14.58 22.04 -0.01
C ARG A 247 15.62 22.38 -1.07
N GLY A 248 15.28 23.25 -2.01
CA GLY A 248 16.17 23.63 -3.12
C GLY A 248 17.57 24.09 -2.66
N ALA A 249 17.64 24.84 -1.57
CA ALA A 249 18.88 25.39 -1.02
C ALA A 249 19.76 24.39 -0.23
N ILE A 250 19.28 23.18 0.10
CA ILE A 250 20.07 22.20 0.83
C ILE A 250 20.93 21.38 -0.14
N HIS A 251 22.21 21.22 0.20
CA HIS A 251 23.11 20.27 -0.44
C HIS A 251 22.96 18.89 0.22
N VAL A 252 22.81 17.85 -0.59
CA VAL A 252 22.65 16.48 -0.10
C VAL A 252 23.85 15.66 -0.55
N ASP A 253 24.65 15.18 0.39
CA ASP A 253 25.67 14.17 0.13
C ASP A 253 25.04 12.79 0.27
N LEU A 254 24.98 12.03 -0.83
CA LEU A 254 24.32 10.72 -0.87
C LEU A 254 25.39 9.64 -0.91
N GLN A 255 25.39 8.79 0.12
CA GLN A 255 26.20 7.58 0.15
C GLN A 255 25.29 6.36 0.02
N LEU A 256 25.57 5.52 -0.97
CA LEU A 256 24.84 4.28 -1.20
C LEU A 256 25.60 3.14 -0.55
N GLY A 257 24.90 2.33 0.25
CA GLY A 257 25.45 1.12 0.86
C GLY A 257 24.47 -0.04 0.77
N ILE A 258 24.95 -1.24 1.08
CA ILE A 258 24.11 -2.43 1.28
C ILE A 258 24.10 -2.72 2.78
N ALA A 259 22.93 -2.91 3.39
CA ALA A 259 22.89 -3.44 4.76
C ALA A 259 22.87 -4.96 4.74
N LEU A 260 23.77 -5.58 5.49
CA LEU A 260 23.73 -6.99 5.82
C LEU A 260 23.27 -7.12 7.27
N SER A 261 22.09 -7.71 7.49
CA SER A 261 21.64 -8.06 8.83
C SER A 261 22.23 -9.42 9.21
N GLU A 262 23.41 -9.44 9.82
CA GLU A 262 23.89 -10.64 10.51
C GLU A 262 23.14 -10.78 11.83
N SER A 263 22.16 -11.69 11.90
CA SER A 263 21.52 -12.03 13.17
C SER A 263 22.40 -13.00 13.97
N LEU A 264 23.37 -12.48 14.72
CA LEU A 264 23.98 -13.21 15.83
C LEU A 264 23.29 -12.75 17.12
N ALA A 265 22.46 -13.61 17.71
CA ALA A 265 21.85 -13.38 19.02
C ALA A 265 22.92 -13.26 20.14
N PRO A 266 22.62 -12.73 21.34
CA PRO A 266 21.69 -11.70 21.75
C PRO A 266 22.46 -10.54 22.41
N PHE A 267 23.21 -9.75 21.66
CA PHE A 267 23.75 -8.47 22.16
C PHE A 267 23.78 -7.48 21.00
N GLY A 268 22.83 -6.55 21.01
CA GLY A 268 22.81 -5.34 20.17
C GLY A 268 22.87 -5.56 18.64
N ALA A 269 21.76 -5.37 17.95
CA ALA A 269 21.78 -5.25 16.49
C ALA A 269 22.50 -3.95 16.10
N ALA A 270 23.78 -4.02 15.77
CA ALA A 270 24.50 -2.95 15.08
C ALA A 270 24.45 -3.23 13.58
N GLN A 271 23.63 -2.48 12.84
CA GLN A 271 23.67 -2.49 11.38
C GLN A 271 24.87 -1.65 10.94
N SER A 272 25.86 -2.29 10.29
CA SER A 272 27.01 -1.58 9.72
C SER A 272 26.90 -1.59 8.19
N PRO A 273 27.04 -0.45 7.49
CA PRO A 273 27.09 -0.41 6.04
C PRO A 273 28.37 -1.08 5.53
N LEU A 274 28.25 -1.97 4.54
CA LEU A 274 29.37 -2.54 3.79
C LEU A 274 29.31 -2.04 2.34
N ASN A 275 30.44 -1.51 1.85
CA ASN A 275 30.62 -0.82 0.56
C ASN A 275 29.84 0.48 0.41
N LEU A 276 30.42 1.58 0.92
CA LEU A 276 29.96 2.95 0.65
C LEU A 276 30.51 3.41 -0.70
N ILE A 277 29.62 3.80 -1.61
CA ILE A 277 29.99 4.57 -2.81
C ILE A 277 29.73 6.04 -2.50
N ASP A 278 30.81 6.82 -2.44
CA ASP A 278 30.77 8.26 -2.16
C ASP A 278 30.54 9.05 -3.45
N HIS A 279 29.49 9.86 -3.47
CA HIS A 279 29.22 10.78 -4.58
C HIS A 279 28.71 12.13 -4.07
N GLU A 280 29.57 13.15 -4.14
CA GLU A 280 29.18 14.54 -3.88
C GLU A 280 28.12 15.01 -4.89
N ALA A 281 26.90 15.30 -4.40
CA ALA A 281 25.86 15.85 -5.25
C ALA A 281 26.05 17.37 -5.41
N THR A 282 26.88 17.76 -6.37
CA THR A 282 26.81 19.13 -6.91
C THR A 282 25.48 19.28 -7.67
N GLY A 283 24.71 20.27 -7.24
CA GLY A 283 23.36 20.51 -7.76
C GLY A 283 23.40 21.09 -9.17
N LEU A 284 22.82 20.36 -10.12
CA LEU A 284 22.35 20.85 -11.42
C LEU A 284 21.17 19.99 -11.85
N GLY A 285 20.01 20.62 -12.07
CA GLY A 285 18.77 19.99 -12.55
C GLY A 285 17.61 20.22 -11.61
#